data_AF-A0A2T0ADI6-F1
#
_entry.id   AF-A0A2T0ADI6-F1
#
_cell.length_a   1.000
_cell.length_b   1.000
_cell.length_c   1.000
_cell.angle_alpha   90.00
_cell.angle_beta   90.00
_cell.angle_gamma   90.00
#
_symmetry.space_group_name_H-M   'P 1'
#
loop_
_entity.id
_entity.type
_entity.pdbx_description
1 polymer ?
#
loop_
_entity_poly.entity_id
_entity_poly.type
_entity_poly.pdbx_seq_one_letter_code
_entity_poly.pdbx_strand_id
1 'polypeptide(L)'
;MSRLGRGVDARFALLLSLVLLMQCLRRPFSRKASLELLSLILIAALLRSRAANWSSSPRASPVPPPRAMASTDSNTALFEQTKALLTTFAQHPLESTRLVSSIPVRDLSHLAHRQNDTENYTRWTQGATDVTAVTGVSEDGLLMDSADRERIGEDLRLFKEYISNLKFAYLESCAKLEFVNHILDADGYKPVLKEENDQLEERRAQAKAALKERKQRVNELEALIRSEAEALDQELQRRTREAEHADRLMRECEAMETEIAMLKNKRSPTERLTIDQIAQTLEAQELELVQIGQRTKQCDDEMKTLKPRIKASKISIERYSNTAKQLRREQEERDAKGVQDERAEKGCEWIDTTATLYKSLLGIHNAYAVGSPPSALVFEYGSAQAEKGDLRRLNVEMGPDGKMVDAKILASSDDISDIVQAHLASQDVRALVQEVRTRFGW
;
A
#
# COMPACT_ATOMS: atom_id res chain seq x y z
N MET A 1 -32.99 6.71 33.23
CA MET A 1 -33.45 5.61 32.35
C MET A 1 -32.94 5.82 30.92
N SER A 2 -31.62 5.83 30.69
CA SER A 2 -31.05 6.28 29.39
C SER A 2 -29.78 5.54 28.96
N ARG A 3 -29.63 4.25 29.30
CA ARG A 3 -28.46 3.43 28.91
C ARG A 3 -28.77 2.04 28.34
N LEU A 4 -30.04 1.75 28.01
CA LEU A 4 -30.43 0.45 27.44
C LEU A 4 -30.68 0.45 25.92
N GLY A 5 -30.48 1.58 25.23
CA GLY A 5 -30.89 1.71 23.82
C GLY A 5 -29.84 1.37 22.74
N ARG A 6 -28.54 1.27 23.04
CA ARG A 6 -27.49 1.21 21.99
C ARG A 6 -27.03 -0.20 21.58
N GLY A 7 -27.41 -1.25 22.32
CA GLY A 7 -26.99 -2.62 22.02
C GLY A 7 -27.88 -3.36 21.01
N VAL A 8 -29.12 -2.91 20.81
CA VAL A 8 -30.11 -3.62 19.98
C VAL A 8 -29.92 -3.31 18.50
N ASP A 9 -29.49 -2.09 18.15
CA ASP A 9 -29.35 -1.65 16.76
C ASP A 9 -28.24 -2.39 15.99
N ALA A 10 -27.11 -2.70 16.66
CA ALA A 10 -26.00 -3.41 16.01
C ALA A 10 -26.35 -4.87 15.68
N ARG A 11 -27.11 -5.53 16.55
CA ARG A 11 -27.57 -6.92 16.31
C ARG A 11 -28.65 -6.98 15.24
N PHE A 12 -29.52 -5.97 15.18
CA PHE A 12 -30.55 -5.87 14.14
C PHE A 12 -29.93 -5.58 12.75
N ALA A 13 -28.90 -4.73 12.70
CA ALA A 13 -28.16 -4.46 11.47
C ALA A 13 -27.48 -5.72 10.92
N LEU A 14 -26.85 -6.52 11.79
CA LEU A 14 -26.22 -7.80 11.41
C LEU A 14 -27.23 -8.81 10.86
N LEU A 15 -28.39 -8.96 11.51
CA LEU A 15 -29.48 -9.82 11.05
C LEU A 15 -30.05 -9.38 9.70
N LEU A 16 -30.24 -8.07 9.48
CA LEU A 16 -30.74 -7.54 8.21
C LEU A 16 -29.75 -7.79 7.06
N SER A 17 -28.44 -7.62 7.30
CA SER A 17 -27.41 -7.94 6.31
C SER A 17 -27.35 -9.43 5.99
N LEU A 18 -27.61 -10.31 6.96
CA LEU A 18 -27.58 -11.77 6.75
C LEU A 18 -28.82 -12.25 5.96
N VAL A 19 -29.98 -11.62 6.18
CA VAL A 19 -31.20 -11.86 5.39
C VAL A 19 -31.04 -11.39 3.95
N LEU A 20 -30.44 -10.22 3.72
CA LEU A 20 -30.14 -9.73 2.36
C LEU A 20 -29.12 -10.63 1.64
N LEU A 21 -28.11 -11.13 2.36
CA LEU A 21 -27.13 -12.09 1.82
C LEU A 21 -27.81 -13.39 1.35
N MET A 22 -28.73 -13.92 2.15
CA MET A 22 -29.51 -15.11 1.82
C MET A 22 -30.48 -14.89 0.64
N GLN A 23 -31.06 -13.70 0.51
CA GLN A 23 -31.92 -13.35 -0.64
C GLN A 23 -31.12 -13.20 -1.94
N CYS A 24 -29.88 -12.69 -1.88
CA CYS A 24 -28.99 -12.59 -3.04
C CYS A 24 -28.50 -13.97 -3.53
N LEU A 25 -28.30 -14.94 -2.63
CA LEU A 25 -27.87 -16.31 -2.98
C LEU A 25 -28.95 -17.14 -3.69
N ARG A 26 -30.21 -16.69 -3.71
CA ARG A 26 -31.35 -17.44 -4.27
C ARG A 26 -31.63 -17.17 -5.75
N ARG A 27 -30.88 -16.27 -6.41
CA ARG A 27 -31.04 -15.98 -7.85
C ARG A 27 -29.83 -16.48 -8.65
N PRO A 28 -30.02 -17.12 -9.82
CA PRO A 28 -28.94 -17.61 -10.66
C PRO A 28 -28.30 -16.43 -11.41
N PHE A 29 -27.40 -15.70 -10.75
CA PHE A 29 -26.57 -14.68 -11.37
C PHE A 29 -25.12 -15.18 -11.52
N SER A 30 -24.47 -14.75 -12.60
CA SER A 30 -23.10 -15.10 -12.96
C SER A 30 -22.14 -14.98 -11.76
N ARG A 31 -21.47 -16.08 -11.41
CA ARG A 31 -20.60 -16.24 -10.22
C ARG A 31 -19.51 -15.18 -10.07
N LYS A 32 -19.13 -14.50 -11.15
CA LYS A 32 -18.12 -13.42 -11.10
C LYS A 32 -18.68 -12.12 -10.55
N ALA A 33 -19.91 -11.75 -10.89
CA ALA A 33 -20.52 -10.51 -10.39
C ALA A 33 -20.88 -10.60 -8.90
N SER A 34 -21.18 -11.80 -8.39
CA SER A 34 -21.52 -11.99 -6.98
C SER A 34 -20.32 -11.85 -6.04
N LEU A 35 -19.11 -12.23 -6.47
CA LEU A 35 -17.91 -12.14 -5.64
C LEU A 35 -17.42 -10.69 -5.47
N GLU A 36 -17.46 -9.90 -6.55
CA GLU A 36 -17.15 -8.46 -6.51
C GLU A 36 -18.09 -7.70 -5.56
N LEU A 37 -19.39 -7.97 -5.67
CA LEU A 37 -20.43 -7.31 -4.88
C LEU A 37 -20.37 -7.72 -3.39
N LEU A 38 -20.03 -8.98 -3.10
CA LEU A 38 -19.77 -9.45 -1.74
C LEU A 38 -18.53 -8.78 -1.12
N SER A 39 -17.46 -8.59 -1.89
CA SER A 39 -16.26 -7.90 -1.41
C SER A 39 -16.55 -6.45 -1.03
N LEU A 40 -17.32 -5.73 -1.85
CA LEU A 40 -17.71 -4.34 -1.60
C LEU A 40 -18.61 -4.20 -0.38
N ILE A 41 -19.56 -5.13 -0.18
CA ILE A 41 -20.42 -5.14 1.00
C ILE A 41 -19.60 -5.40 2.27
N LEU A 42 -18.63 -6.32 2.22
CA LEU A 42 -17.78 -6.63 3.38
C LEU A 42 -16.88 -5.44 3.75
N ILE A 43 -16.30 -4.76 2.75
CA ILE A 43 -15.49 -3.56 2.94
C ILE A 43 -16.33 -2.42 3.53
N ALA A 44 -17.54 -2.20 3.02
CA ALA A 44 -18.45 -1.18 3.54
C ALA A 44 -18.86 -1.47 5.00
N ALA A 45 -19.11 -2.74 5.35
CA ALA A 45 -19.42 -3.15 6.72
C ALA A 45 -18.25 -2.93 7.68
N LEU A 46 -17.02 -3.25 7.25
CA LEU A 46 -15.80 -3.02 8.03
C LEU A 46 -15.52 -1.53 8.26
N LEU A 47 -15.69 -0.70 7.24
CA LEU A 47 -15.53 0.76 7.36
C LEU A 47 -16.56 1.38 8.31
N ARG A 48 -17.81 0.89 8.28
CA ARG A 48 -18.87 1.39 9.18
C ARG A 48 -18.64 0.99 10.63
N SER A 49 -18.13 -0.21 10.88
CA SER A 49 -17.73 -0.67 12.22
C SER A 49 -16.57 0.16 12.79
N ARG A 50 -15.58 0.49 11.94
CA ARG A 50 -14.42 1.31 12.34
C ARG A 50 -14.80 2.77 12.63
N ALA A 51 -15.73 3.35 11.86
CA ALA A 51 -16.22 4.71 12.09
C ALA A 51 -17.03 4.84 13.41
N ALA A 52 -17.80 3.81 13.77
CA ALA A 52 -18.56 3.81 15.03
C ALA A 52 -17.63 3.83 16.26
N ASN A 53 -16.48 3.14 16.19
CA ASN A 53 -15.53 3.03 17.29
C ASN A 53 -14.69 4.30 17.52
N TRP A 54 -14.57 5.19 16.53
CA TRP A 54 -13.89 6.48 16.67
C TRP A 54 -14.74 7.58 17.32
N SER A 55 -16.07 7.41 17.37
CA SER A 55 -16.99 8.42 17.93
C SER A 55 -17.13 8.39 19.46
N SER A 56 -16.48 7.45 20.14
CA SER A 56 -16.53 7.27 21.60
C SER A 56 -15.19 7.53 22.29
N SER A 57 -14.47 8.58 21.87
CA SER A 57 -13.32 9.09 22.64
C SER A 57 -13.80 10.17 23.62
N PRO A 58 -13.67 9.99 24.95
CA PRO A 58 -14.14 10.95 25.92
C PRO A 58 -13.27 12.22 25.92
N ARG A 59 -13.95 13.38 26.00
CA ARG A 59 -13.36 14.72 26.17
C ARG A 59 -12.27 14.74 27.23
N ALA A 60 -11.13 15.32 26.85
CA ALA A 60 -10.00 15.64 27.71
C ALA A 60 -10.42 16.52 28.89
N SER A 61 -10.09 16.06 30.10
CA SER A 61 -10.07 16.82 31.35
C SER A 61 -8.74 17.58 31.46
N PRO A 62 -8.68 18.70 32.23
CA PRO A 62 -7.48 19.50 32.36
C PRO A 62 -6.38 18.77 33.16
N VAL A 63 -5.15 18.90 32.65
CA VAL A 63 -3.90 18.31 33.17
C VAL A 63 -3.53 18.93 34.52
N PRO A 64 -3.36 18.14 35.60
CA PRO A 64 -2.74 18.61 36.85
C PRO A 64 -1.20 18.57 36.76
N PRO A 65 -0.48 19.38 37.57
CA PRO A 65 0.98 19.46 37.55
C PRO A 65 1.66 18.16 38.03
N PRO A 66 2.93 17.93 37.66
CA PRO A 66 3.60 16.66 37.85
C PRO A 66 3.85 16.38 39.33
N ARG A 67 3.17 15.38 39.87
CA ARG A 67 3.60 14.70 41.10
C ARG A 67 4.77 13.79 40.72
N ALA A 68 5.93 14.05 41.30
CA ALA A 68 7.08 13.16 41.29
C ALA A 68 6.62 11.77 41.77
N MET A 69 6.66 10.80 40.86
CA MET A 69 6.36 9.40 41.17
C MET A 69 7.59 8.77 41.84
N ALA A 70 7.49 8.54 43.14
CA ALA A 70 8.22 7.49 43.81
C ALA A 70 7.56 6.15 43.41
N SER A 71 8.10 5.50 42.37
CA SER A 71 7.69 4.14 41.94
C SER A 71 8.86 3.16 41.88
N THR A 72 10.00 3.51 42.48
CA THR A 72 11.20 2.65 42.56
C THR A 72 11.01 1.42 43.45
N ASP A 73 10.02 1.42 44.34
CA ASP A 73 9.97 0.46 45.44
C ASP A 73 9.52 -0.95 45.01
N SER A 74 8.79 -1.08 43.90
CA SER A 74 8.33 -2.38 43.40
C SER A 74 9.45 -3.19 42.75
N ASN A 75 10.30 -2.53 41.95
CA ASN A 75 11.43 -3.20 41.31
C ASN A 75 12.53 -3.54 42.32
N THR A 76 12.74 -2.71 43.35
CA THR A 76 13.68 -3.04 44.43
C THR A 76 13.19 -4.21 45.27
N ALA A 77 11.88 -4.33 45.51
CA ALA A 77 11.33 -5.47 46.26
C ALA A 77 11.51 -6.80 45.52
N LEU A 78 11.30 -6.82 44.21
CA LEU A 78 11.51 -8.01 43.37
C LEU A 78 13.00 -8.39 43.30
N PHE A 79 13.89 -7.40 43.21
CA PHE A 79 15.33 -7.58 43.21
C PHE A 79 15.86 -8.09 44.57
N GLU A 80 15.34 -7.56 45.68
CA GLU A 80 15.63 -8.04 47.04
C GLU A 80 15.13 -9.48 47.24
N GLN A 81 13.96 -9.84 46.70
CA GLN A 81 13.42 -11.19 46.79
C GLN A 81 14.23 -12.21 45.96
N THR A 82 14.68 -11.84 44.76
CA THR A 82 15.58 -12.70 43.95
C THR A 82 16.96 -12.83 44.59
N LYS A 83 17.50 -11.75 45.14
CA LYS A 83 18.76 -11.77 45.90
C LYS A 83 18.64 -12.64 47.14
N ALA A 84 17.54 -12.56 47.87
CA ALA A 84 17.24 -13.43 49.01
C ALA A 84 17.24 -14.90 48.60
N LEU A 85 16.49 -15.27 47.54
CA LEU A 85 16.45 -16.65 47.03
C LEU A 85 17.82 -17.17 46.56
N LEU A 86 18.62 -16.33 45.89
CA LEU A 86 19.99 -16.68 45.49
C LEU A 86 20.90 -16.89 46.70
N THR A 87 20.78 -16.06 47.75
CA THR A 87 21.52 -16.27 48.99
C THR A 87 21.08 -17.54 49.74
N THR A 88 19.78 -17.88 49.75
CA THR A 88 19.32 -19.14 50.35
C THR A 88 19.84 -20.35 49.57
N PHE A 89 19.92 -20.25 48.23
CA PHE A 89 20.48 -21.31 47.39
C PHE A 89 22.00 -21.47 47.62
N ALA A 90 22.74 -20.37 47.75
CA ALA A 90 24.18 -20.40 48.04
C ALA A 90 24.51 -20.90 49.46
N GLN A 91 23.59 -20.73 50.43
CA GLN A 91 23.74 -21.21 51.80
C GLN A 91 23.41 -22.70 51.99
N HIS A 92 22.90 -23.38 50.96
CA HIS A 92 22.86 -24.83 50.90
C HIS A 92 24.02 -25.33 50.04
N PRO A 93 25.26 -25.42 50.58
CA PRO A 93 26.32 -26.11 49.87
C PRO A 93 25.83 -27.54 49.63
N LEU A 94 25.60 -27.88 48.36
CA LEU A 94 25.35 -29.25 47.96
C LEU A 94 26.47 -30.08 48.60
N GLU A 95 26.13 -30.99 49.51
CA GLU A 95 27.08 -31.89 50.19
C GLU A 95 27.80 -32.86 49.23
N SER A 96 27.69 -32.64 47.91
CA SER A 96 28.38 -33.39 46.87
C SER A 96 29.90 -33.32 47.01
N THR A 97 30.47 -32.22 47.50
CA THR A 97 31.93 -32.12 47.77
C THR A 97 32.36 -32.94 48.99
N ARG A 98 31.48 -33.18 49.97
CA ARG A 98 31.77 -34.08 51.10
C ARG A 98 31.76 -35.55 50.67
N LEU A 99 30.86 -35.93 49.75
CA LEU A 99 30.78 -37.29 49.21
C LEU A 99 32.04 -37.71 48.43
N VAL A 100 32.74 -36.77 47.79
CA VAL A 100 34.00 -37.05 47.08
C VAL A 100 35.15 -37.36 48.05
N SER A 101 35.15 -36.73 49.23
CA SER A 101 36.20 -36.96 50.25
C SER A 101 36.03 -38.23 51.09
N SER A 102 34.83 -38.83 51.09
CA SER A 102 34.52 -40.01 51.91
C SER A 102 34.72 -41.36 51.22
N ILE A 103 35.19 -41.38 49.97
CA ILE A 103 35.50 -42.62 49.25
C ILE A 103 37.00 -42.90 49.42
N PRO A 104 37.42 -43.88 50.25
CA PRO A 104 38.81 -44.29 50.30
C PRO A 104 39.17 -44.92 48.96
N VAL A 105 40.01 -44.22 48.18
CA VAL A 105 40.61 -44.77 46.96
C VAL A 105 41.51 -45.92 47.39
N ARG A 106 41.04 -47.16 47.21
CA ARG A 106 41.85 -48.36 47.38
C ARG A 106 43.00 -48.32 46.37
N ASP A 107 44.18 -48.62 46.85
CA ASP A 107 45.44 -48.67 46.12
C ASP A 107 45.31 -49.54 44.85
N LEU A 108 45.38 -48.90 43.67
CA LEU A 108 45.11 -49.48 42.35
C LEU A 108 46.39 -50.05 41.68
N SER A 109 47.42 -50.36 42.45
CA SER A 109 48.72 -50.85 41.96
C SER A 109 48.65 -52.25 41.29
N HIS A 110 47.53 -52.97 41.40
CA HIS A 110 47.36 -54.31 40.80
C HIS A 110 46.57 -54.37 39.47
N LEU A 111 46.11 -53.23 38.92
CA LEU A 111 45.34 -53.21 37.66
C LEU A 111 46.15 -52.80 36.42
N ALA A 112 47.48 -52.72 36.52
CA ALA A 112 48.41 -52.32 35.45
C ALA A 112 48.57 -53.33 34.29
N HIS A 113 47.64 -54.27 34.10
CA HIS A 113 47.68 -55.25 32.99
C HIS A 113 46.46 -55.20 32.06
N ARG A 114 45.64 -54.15 32.14
CA ARG A 114 44.45 -53.97 31.29
C ARG A 114 44.41 -52.57 30.66
N GLN A 115 45.55 -52.13 30.13
CA GLN A 115 45.82 -50.73 29.79
C GLN A 115 45.23 -50.26 28.43
N ASN A 116 44.78 -51.16 27.57
CA ASN A 116 44.36 -50.79 26.21
C ASN A 116 42.91 -50.28 26.08
N ASP A 117 42.05 -50.45 27.08
CA ASP A 117 40.65 -49.97 27.03
C ASP A 117 40.42 -48.65 27.79
N THR A 118 41.47 -48.11 28.45
CA THR A 118 41.34 -46.93 29.32
C THR A 118 41.76 -45.60 28.68
N GLU A 119 42.29 -45.61 27.44
CA GLU A 119 42.75 -44.38 26.76
C GLU A 119 41.60 -43.39 26.43
N ASN A 120 40.34 -43.85 26.42
CA ASN A 120 39.18 -42.96 26.28
C ASN A 120 38.76 -42.26 27.58
N TYR A 121 39.21 -42.73 28.76
CA TYR A 121 38.74 -42.23 30.06
C TYR A 121 39.51 -41.00 30.59
N THR A 122 40.75 -40.78 30.17
CA THR A 122 41.59 -39.67 30.66
C THR A 122 41.54 -38.41 29.81
N ARG A 123 40.83 -38.41 28.67
CA ARG A 123 40.64 -37.21 27.84
C ARG A 123 39.81 -36.11 28.54
N TRP A 124 38.97 -36.50 29.52
CA TRP A 124 38.05 -35.59 30.21
C TRP A 124 38.74 -34.64 31.19
N THR A 125 39.81 -35.07 31.86
CA THR A 125 40.52 -34.22 32.84
C THR A 125 41.51 -33.25 32.19
N GLN A 126 41.98 -33.54 30.97
CA GLN A 126 42.88 -32.65 30.22
C GLN A 126 42.14 -31.58 29.40
N GLY A 127 40.89 -31.83 28.99
CA GLY A 127 40.10 -30.85 28.24
C GLY A 127 39.47 -29.73 29.09
N ALA A 128 39.28 -29.97 30.40
CA ALA A 128 38.65 -28.98 31.29
C ALA A 128 39.58 -27.80 31.65
N THR A 129 40.89 -27.95 31.53
CA THR A 129 41.85 -26.87 31.85
C THR A 129 42.04 -25.87 30.70
N ASP A 130 41.71 -26.22 29.45
CA ASP A 130 41.85 -25.32 28.29
C ASP A 130 40.65 -24.37 28.09
N VAL A 131 39.54 -24.57 28.80
CA VAL A 131 38.32 -23.73 28.64
C VAL A 131 38.46 -22.36 29.33
N THR A 132 39.49 -22.15 30.15
CA THR A 132 39.70 -20.86 30.84
C THR A 132 40.52 -19.84 30.05
N ALA A 133 41.01 -20.17 28.84
CA ALA A 133 41.87 -19.29 28.05
C ALA A 133 41.18 -18.58 26.86
N VAL A 134 39.89 -18.79 26.63
CA VAL A 134 39.15 -18.08 25.56
C VAL A 134 38.55 -16.80 26.12
N THR A 135 39.33 -15.72 26.09
CA THR A 135 38.89 -14.34 26.35
C THR A 135 38.06 -13.79 25.18
N GLY A 136 36.90 -14.41 24.94
CA GLY A 136 35.95 -14.01 23.92
C GLY A 136 34.55 -14.44 24.33
N VAL A 137 33.98 -13.74 25.32
CA VAL A 137 32.61 -13.95 25.80
C VAL A 137 31.67 -13.42 24.72
N SER A 138 31.36 -14.26 23.73
CA SER A 138 30.13 -14.12 22.95
C SER A 138 28.97 -14.58 23.82
N GLU A 139 27.98 -13.73 23.99
CA GLU A 139 26.77 -13.94 24.81
C GLU A 139 25.90 -15.14 24.36
N ASP A 140 26.26 -15.75 23.24
CA ASP A 140 25.66 -16.98 22.66
C ASP A 140 26.33 -18.28 23.18
N GLY A 141 27.39 -18.18 23.99
CA GLY A 141 28.20 -19.30 24.49
C GLY A 141 27.59 -20.14 25.63
N LEU A 142 26.31 -19.94 25.95
CA LEU A 142 25.58 -20.75 26.94
C LEU A 142 24.68 -21.82 26.31
N LEU A 143 24.57 -21.86 24.99
CA LEU A 143 23.89 -22.94 24.29
C LEU A 143 24.88 -24.10 24.09
N MET A 144 24.82 -25.09 24.98
CA MET A 144 25.44 -26.39 24.73
C MET A 144 24.95 -26.90 23.37
N ASP A 145 25.88 -27.16 22.46
CA ASP A 145 25.56 -27.70 21.15
C ASP A 145 24.79 -29.02 21.35
N SER A 146 23.79 -29.24 20.50
CA SER A 146 22.99 -30.47 20.52
C SER A 146 23.84 -31.74 20.45
N ALA A 147 24.96 -31.68 19.72
CA ALA A 147 25.92 -32.79 19.62
C ALA A 147 26.64 -33.07 20.96
N ASP A 148 27.00 -32.02 21.71
CA ASP A 148 27.63 -32.16 23.02
C ASP A 148 26.64 -32.72 24.05
N ARG A 149 25.36 -32.31 23.97
CA ARG A 149 24.30 -32.86 24.82
C ARG A 149 24.10 -34.35 24.60
N GLU A 150 24.12 -34.82 23.35
CA GLU A 150 24.01 -36.24 23.03
C GLU A 150 25.22 -37.04 23.52
N ARG A 151 26.42 -36.50 23.35
CA ARG A 151 27.66 -37.12 23.84
C ARG A 151 27.67 -37.30 25.36
N ILE A 152 27.26 -36.28 26.10
CA ILE A 152 27.11 -36.36 27.57
C ILE A 152 26.06 -37.42 27.94
N GLY A 153 24.99 -37.55 27.17
CA GLY A 153 23.97 -38.59 27.36
C GLY A 153 24.53 -40.01 27.25
N GLU A 154 25.37 -40.25 26.23
CA GLU A 154 26.00 -41.56 26.01
C GLU A 154 27.04 -41.88 27.09
N ASP A 155 27.86 -40.90 27.49
CA ASP A 155 28.85 -41.08 28.56
C ASP A 155 28.17 -41.38 29.91
N LEU A 156 27.06 -40.72 30.23
CA LEU A 156 26.26 -41.01 31.42
C LEU A 156 25.65 -42.42 31.38
N ARG A 157 25.26 -42.90 30.20
CA ARG A 157 24.75 -44.26 30.01
C ARG A 157 25.84 -45.29 30.28
N LEU A 158 27.03 -45.12 29.71
CA LEU A 158 28.18 -45.99 29.92
C LEU A 158 28.61 -46.00 31.39
N PHE A 159 28.66 -44.84 32.04
CA PHE A 159 29.01 -44.75 33.46
C PHE A 159 28.00 -45.47 34.36
N LYS A 160 26.71 -45.35 34.05
CA LYS A 160 25.64 -46.06 34.75
C LYS A 160 25.79 -47.59 34.60
N GLU A 161 26.09 -48.07 33.40
CA GLU A 161 26.34 -49.49 33.14
C GLU A 161 27.56 -49.99 33.91
N TYR A 162 28.66 -49.22 33.91
CA TYR A 162 29.87 -49.53 34.66
C TYR A 162 29.61 -49.62 36.17
N ILE A 163 28.94 -48.63 36.77
CA ILE A 163 28.59 -48.66 38.20
C ILE A 163 27.69 -49.85 38.53
N SER A 164 26.75 -50.19 37.64
CA SER A 164 25.88 -51.37 37.82
C SER A 164 26.70 -52.66 37.87
N ASN A 165 27.65 -52.82 36.93
CA ASN A 165 28.56 -53.97 36.91
C ASN A 165 29.47 -54.01 38.13
N LEU A 166 30.01 -52.86 38.54
CA LEU A 166 30.86 -52.75 39.74
C LEU A 166 30.08 -53.11 41.01
N LYS A 167 28.84 -52.63 41.14
CA LYS A 167 27.94 -53.01 42.24
C LYS A 167 27.70 -54.52 42.26
N PHE A 168 27.49 -55.14 41.09
CA PHE A 168 27.27 -56.58 41.00
C PHE A 168 28.51 -57.37 41.44
N ALA A 169 29.69 -56.99 40.95
CA ALA A 169 30.96 -57.59 41.33
C ALA A 169 31.27 -57.41 42.83
N TYR A 170 30.95 -56.25 43.40
CA TYR A 170 31.11 -55.99 44.83
C TYR A 170 30.15 -56.84 45.68
N LEU A 171 28.88 -56.95 45.29
CA LEU A 171 27.91 -57.81 45.99
C LEU A 171 28.33 -59.27 45.91
N GLU A 172 28.82 -59.73 44.75
CA GLU A 172 29.35 -61.08 44.59
C GLU A 172 30.58 -61.31 45.49
N SER A 173 31.50 -60.34 45.56
CA SER A 173 32.66 -60.40 46.46
C SER A 173 32.24 -60.41 47.93
N CYS A 174 31.23 -59.64 48.31
CA CYS A 174 30.70 -59.63 49.68
C CYS A 174 30.04 -60.97 50.00
N ALA A 175 29.22 -61.52 49.11
CA ALA A 175 28.61 -62.83 49.27
C ALA A 175 29.67 -63.94 49.42
N LYS A 176 30.75 -63.88 48.63
CA LYS A 176 31.90 -64.79 48.76
C LYS A 176 32.61 -64.62 50.11
N LEU A 177 32.82 -63.38 50.56
CA LEU A 177 33.46 -63.10 51.84
C LEU A 177 32.58 -63.55 53.03
N GLU A 178 31.28 -63.29 52.97
CA GLU A 178 30.29 -63.78 53.94
C GLU A 178 30.27 -65.30 53.99
N PHE A 179 30.33 -65.98 52.83
CA PHE A 179 30.42 -67.43 52.77
C PHE A 179 31.72 -67.97 53.39
N VAL A 180 32.86 -67.32 53.14
CA VAL A 180 34.15 -67.69 53.73
C VAL A 180 34.16 -67.45 55.24
N ASN A 181 33.69 -66.28 55.70
CA ASN A 181 33.55 -65.99 57.13
C ASN A 181 32.57 -66.96 57.80
N HIS A 182 31.49 -67.34 57.12
CA HIS A 182 30.54 -68.34 57.61
C HIS A 182 31.18 -69.72 57.83
N ILE A 183 32.14 -70.12 56.98
CA ILE A 183 32.89 -71.37 57.16
C ILE A 183 33.92 -71.24 58.29
N LEU A 184 34.53 -70.06 58.47
CA LEU A 184 35.66 -69.85 59.37
C LEU A 184 35.28 -69.42 60.80
N ASP A 185 34.10 -68.82 61.00
CA ASP A 185 33.63 -68.38 62.32
C ASP A 185 33.15 -69.56 63.16
N ALA A 186 33.80 -69.77 64.31
CA ALA A 186 33.48 -70.87 65.24
C ALA A 186 32.10 -70.73 65.94
N ASP A 187 31.53 -69.52 65.97
CA ASP A 187 30.26 -69.20 66.64
C ASP A 187 29.00 -69.40 65.75
N GLY A 188 29.17 -69.78 64.47
CA GLY A 188 28.06 -70.07 63.55
C GLY A 188 27.34 -68.84 62.96
N TYR A 189 26.52 -69.09 61.93
CA TYR A 189 25.77 -68.05 61.20
C TYR A 189 24.89 -67.21 62.14
N LYS A 190 25.05 -65.87 62.09
CA LYS A 190 24.09 -64.93 62.67
C LYS A 190 23.04 -64.59 61.61
N PRO A 191 21.88 -65.28 61.58
CA PRO A 191 20.80 -64.89 60.67
C PRO A 191 20.41 -63.45 60.96
N VAL A 192 20.31 -62.63 59.91
CA VAL A 192 19.65 -61.33 60.01
C VAL A 192 18.26 -61.59 60.56
N LEU A 193 17.97 -61.06 61.74
CA LEU A 193 16.68 -61.26 62.37
C LEU A 193 15.61 -60.64 61.48
N LYS A 194 14.55 -61.39 61.21
CA LYS A 194 13.43 -60.93 60.37
C LYS A 194 12.90 -59.57 60.84
N GLU A 195 12.87 -59.34 62.15
CA GLU A 195 12.47 -58.07 62.77
C GLU A 195 13.34 -56.87 62.35
N GLU A 196 14.65 -57.05 62.20
CA GLU A 196 15.55 -55.98 61.75
C GLU A 196 15.32 -55.65 60.28
N ASN A 197 15.02 -56.67 59.46
CA ASN A 197 14.70 -56.45 58.05
C ASN A 197 13.35 -55.76 57.89
N ASP A 198 12.33 -56.15 58.66
CA ASP A 198 11.01 -55.50 58.65
C ASP A 198 11.13 -54.02 59.06
N GLN A 199 11.94 -53.69 60.08
CA GLN A 199 12.22 -52.29 60.46
C GLN A 199 12.95 -51.50 59.36
N LEU A 200 13.90 -52.12 58.66
CA LEU A 200 14.59 -51.49 57.53
C LEU A 200 13.65 -51.25 56.35
N GLU A 201 12.73 -52.18 56.08
CA GLU A 201 11.71 -52.03 55.04
C GLU A 201 10.76 -50.88 55.37
N GLU A 202 10.32 -50.77 56.62
CA GLU A 202 9.48 -49.65 57.08
C GLU A 202 10.20 -48.31 56.92
N ARG A 203 11.46 -48.20 57.37
CA ARG A 203 12.27 -46.97 57.20
C ARG A 203 12.47 -46.62 55.73
N ARG A 204 12.70 -47.61 54.86
CA ARG A 204 12.82 -47.41 53.41
C ARG A 204 11.49 -46.94 52.81
N ALA A 205 10.36 -47.47 53.25
CA ALA A 205 9.04 -47.06 52.80
C ALA A 205 8.75 -45.59 53.20
N GLN A 206 9.03 -45.22 54.45
CA GLN A 206 8.90 -43.85 54.94
C GLN A 206 9.82 -42.87 54.17
N ALA A 207 11.10 -43.23 53.97
CA ALA A 207 12.04 -42.41 53.21
C ALA A 207 11.62 -42.25 51.74
N LYS A 208 11.08 -43.31 51.11
CA LYS A 208 10.54 -43.26 49.74
C LYS A 208 9.31 -42.34 49.65
N ALA A 209 8.41 -42.41 50.63
CA ALA A 209 7.24 -41.54 50.71
C ALA A 209 7.66 -40.06 50.83
N ALA A 210 8.58 -39.75 51.76
CA ALA A 210 9.12 -38.40 51.93
C ALA A 210 9.84 -37.89 50.67
N LEU A 211 10.61 -38.75 49.98
CA LEU A 211 11.26 -38.38 48.73
C LEU A 211 10.24 -38.10 47.62
N LYS A 212 9.16 -38.88 47.54
CA LYS A 212 8.09 -38.67 46.55
C LYS A 212 7.38 -37.34 46.77
N GLU A 213 7.06 -37.01 48.02
CA GLU A 213 6.46 -35.72 48.40
C GLU A 213 7.38 -34.55 48.05
N ARG A 214 8.67 -34.64 48.39
CA ARG A 214 9.66 -33.60 48.03
C ARG A 214 9.80 -33.44 46.52
N LYS A 215 9.83 -34.54 45.76
CA LYS A 215 9.87 -34.49 44.28
C LYS A 215 8.64 -33.81 43.71
N GLN A 216 7.46 -34.13 44.24
CA GLN A 216 6.22 -33.47 43.83
C GLN A 216 6.27 -31.97 44.10
N ARG A 217 6.71 -31.56 45.29
CA ARG A 217 6.87 -30.14 45.65
C ARG A 217 7.87 -29.41 44.75
N VAL A 218 8.99 -30.06 44.39
CA VAL A 218 9.96 -29.48 43.45
C VAL A 218 9.33 -29.30 42.07
N ASN A 219 8.58 -30.29 41.57
CA ASN A 219 7.90 -30.17 40.27
C ASN A 219 6.84 -29.05 40.28
N GLU A 220 6.11 -28.88 41.39
CA GLU A 220 5.13 -27.79 41.55
C GLU A 220 5.83 -26.41 41.54
N LEU A 221 6.94 -26.27 42.27
CA LEU A 221 7.73 -25.03 42.26
C LEU A 221 8.35 -24.75 40.89
N GLU A 222 8.85 -25.77 40.20
CA GLU A 222 9.41 -25.64 38.87
C GLU A 222 8.34 -25.18 37.86
N ALA A 223 7.12 -25.72 37.95
CA ALA A 223 5.99 -25.28 37.14
C ALA A 223 5.63 -23.82 37.41
N LEU A 224 5.60 -23.39 38.67
CA LEU A 224 5.35 -22.00 39.05
C LEU A 224 6.44 -21.04 38.53
N ILE A 225 7.72 -21.42 38.67
CA ILE A 225 8.85 -20.63 38.16
C ILE A 225 8.75 -20.49 36.64
N ARG A 226 8.43 -21.56 35.91
CA ARG A 226 8.23 -21.49 34.46
C ARG A 226 7.07 -20.56 34.08
N SER A 227 5.93 -20.68 34.75
CA SER A 227 4.78 -19.81 34.46
C SER A 227 5.07 -18.33 34.75
N GLU A 228 5.81 -18.04 35.82
CA GLU A 228 6.19 -16.67 36.17
C GLU A 228 7.23 -16.12 35.19
N ALA A 229 8.20 -16.94 34.77
CA ALA A 229 9.17 -16.56 33.75
C ALA A 229 8.50 -16.24 32.40
N GLU A 230 7.51 -17.04 31.98
CA GLU A 230 6.72 -16.77 30.77
C GLU A 230 5.90 -15.49 30.88
N ALA A 231 5.29 -15.22 32.05
CA ALA A 231 4.56 -13.98 32.29
C ALA A 231 5.48 -12.74 32.27
N LEU A 232 6.68 -12.85 32.86
CA LEU A 232 7.69 -11.79 32.84
C LEU A 232 8.21 -11.52 31.42
N ASP A 233 8.45 -12.56 30.62
CA ASP A 233 8.87 -12.39 29.22
C ASP A 233 7.80 -11.67 28.39
N GLN A 234 6.53 -12.05 28.55
CA GLN A 234 5.42 -11.38 27.87
C GLN A 234 5.31 -9.90 28.27
N GLU A 235 5.46 -9.59 29.56
CA GLU A 235 5.44 -8.21 30.07
C GLU A 235 6.62 -7.39 29.53
N LEU A 236 7.83 -7.99 29.50
CA LEU A 236 9.02 -7.36 28.96
C LEU A 236 8.83 -7.06 27.47
N GLN A 237 8.37 -8.03 26.67
CA GLN A 237 8.08 -7.83 25.25
C GLN A 237 7.05 -6.72 25.03
N ARG A 238 6.01 -6.63 25.87
CA ARG A 238 5.03 -5.55 25.79
C ARG A 238 5.70 -4.19 26.03
N ARG A 239 6.49 -4.05 27.09
CA ARG A 239 7.20 -2.80 27.42
C ARG A 239 8.20 -2.40 26.35
N THR A 240 8.92 -3.36 25.76
CA THR A 240 9.84 -3.08 24.64
C THR A 240 9.08 -2.51 23.44
N ARG A 241 7.93 -3.08 23.07
CA ARG A 241 7.09 -2.56 21.98
C ARG A 241 6.54 -1.17 22.28
N GLU A 242 6.15 -0.92 23.54
CA GLU A 242 5.70 0.41 24.00
C GLU A 242 6.82 1.44 23.94
N ALA A 243 8.04 1.07 24.36
CA ALA A 243 9.23 1.92 24.27
C ALA A 243 9.59 2.24 22.80
N GLU A 244 9.63 1.24 21.92
CA GLU A 244 9.84 1.44 20.48
C GLU A 244 8.76 2.31 19.84
N HIS A 245 7.52 2.24 20.33
CA HIS A 245 6.45 3.12 19.88
C HIS A 245 6.64 4.55 20.35
N ALA A 246 7.01 4.76 21.62
CA ALA A 246 7.34 6.07 22.16
C ALA A 246 8.52 6.72 21.42
N ASP A 247 9.58 5.96 21.14
CA ASP A 247 10.74 6.44 20.38
C ASP A 247 10.37 6.88 18.96
N ARG A 248 9.46 6.15 18.29
CA ARG A 248 8.95 6.55 16.98
C ARG A 248 8.17 7.86 17.05
N LEU A 249 7.28 8.00 18.03
CA LEU A 249 6.51 9.23 18.23
C LEU A 249 7.43 10.43 18.54
N MET A 250 8.49 10.23 19.32
CA MET A 250 9.48 11.28 19.58
C MET A 250 10.16 11.75 18.30
N ARG A 251 10.62 10.82 17.44
CA ARG A 251 11.22 11.18 16.14
C ARG A 251 10.25 11.91 15.22
N GLU A 252 8.98 11.51 15.22
CA GLU A 252 7.92 12.21 14.48
C GLU A 252 7.69 13.63 15.01
N CYS A 253 7.67 13.82 16.33
CA CYS A 253 7.59 15.14 16.95
C CYS A 253 8.78 16.03 16.58
N GLU A 254 10.01 15.51 16.66
CA GLU A 254 11.22 16.24 16.25
C GLU A 254 11.15 16.62 14.77
N ALA A 255 10.72 15.70 13.90
CA ALA A 255 10.53 15.98 12.47
C ALA A 255 9.50 17.12 12.24
N MET A 256 8.34 17.06 12.91
CA MET A 256 7.33 18.13 12.83
C MET A 256 7.85 19.47 13.36
N GLU A 257 8.64 19.48 14.44
CA GLU A 257 9.25 20.69 14.98
C GLU A 257 10.24 21.31 13.99
N THR A 258 11.07 20.50 13.33
CA THR A 258 11.98 20.97 12.29
C THR A 258 11.22 21.52 11.09
N GLU A 259 10.11 20.89 10.68
CA GLU A 259 9.26 21.38 9.60
C GLU A 259 8.61 22.73 9.97
N ILE A 260 8.09 22.87 11.19
CA ILE A 260 7.55 24.13 11.71
C ILE A 260 8.63 25.22 11.71
N ALA A 261 9.86 24.90 12.14
CA ALA A 261 10.98 25.85 12.11
C ALA A 261 11.34 26.25 10.66
N MET A 262 11.36 25.30 9.74
CA MET A 262 11.57 25.57 8.31
C MET A 262 10.48 26.45 7.72
N LEU A 263 9.20 26.18 8.02
CA LEU A 263 8.06 26.98 7.55
C LEU A 263 8.11 28.40 8.14
N LYS A 264 8.50 28.53 9.41
CA LYS A 264 8.69 29.83 10.08
C LYS A 264 9.82 30.64 9.44
N ASN A 265 10.90 29.99 8.98
CA ASN A 265 12.03 30.63 8.32
C ASN A 265 11.78 30.94 6.84
N LYS A 266 11.07 30.05 6.11
CA LYS A 266 10.76 30.23 4.68
C LYS A 266 9.79 31.38 4.42
N ARG A 267 8.86 31.65 5.33
CA ARG A 267 7.91 32.77 5.21
C ARG A 267 8.48 34.00 5.90
N SER A 268 8.80 35.05 5.13
CA SER A 268 9.15 36.34 5.73
C SER A 268 7.98 36.83 6.60
N PRO A 269 8.21 37.61 7.68
CA PRO A 269 7.13 38.17 8.50
C PRO A 269 6.09 38.96 7.68
N THR A 270 6.51 39.52 6.56
CA THR A 270 5.69 40.29 5.62
C THR A 270 4.76 39.41 4.76
N GLU A 271 5.09 38.13 4.56
CA GLU A 271 4.25 37.15 3.83
C GLU A 271 3.29 36.38 4.74
N ARG A 272 3.34 36.61 6.06
CA ARG A 272 2.40 36.00 7.00
C ARG A 272 1.07 36.73 6.88
N LEU A 273 0.18 36.18 6.04
CA LEU A 273 -1.20 36.65 5.97
C LEU A 273 -1.81 36.56 7.37
N THR A 274 -2.37 37.66 7.83
CA THR A 274 -3.18 37.70 9.05
C THR A 274 -4.43 36.84 8.86
N ILE A 275 -5.04 36.36 9.95
CA ILE A 275 -6.27 35.55 9.89
C ILE A 275 -7.34 36.28 9.08
N ASP A 276 -7.44 37.60 9.22
CA ASP A 276 -8.38 38.44 8.50
C ASP A 276 -8.09 38.47 6.99
N GLN A 277 -6.83 38.57 6.58
CA GLN A 277 -6.44 38.50 5.17
C GLN A 277 -6.71 37.12 4.56
N ILE A 278 -6.51 36.04 5.32
CA ILE A 278 -6.84 34.68 4.88
C ILE A 278 -8.35 34.55 4.71
N ALA A 279 -9.14 35.04 5.67
CA ALA A 279 -10.60 35.01 5.58
C ALA A 279 -11.12 35.79 4.37
N GLN A 280 -10.57 36.98 4.11
CA GLN A 280 -10.89 37.78 2.92
C GLN A 280 -10.51 37.07 1.62
N THR A 281 -9.34 36.44 1.57
CA THR A 281 -8.91 35.68 0.39
C THR A 281 -9.81 34.48 0.15
N LEU A 282 -10.23 33.80 1.21
CA LEU A 282 -11.12 32.64 1.14
C LEU A 282 -12.52 33.05 0.67
N GLU A 283 -13.06 34.15 1.17
CA GLU A 283 -14.34 34.72 0.70
C GLU A 283 -14.26 35.15 -0.77
N ALA A 284 -13.15 35.77 -1.19
CA ALA A 284 -12.92 36.11 -2.60
C ALA A 284 -12.87 34.86 -3.50
N GLN A 285 -12.20 33.79 -3.06
CA GLN A 285 -12.15 32.51 -3.78
C GLN A 285 -13.51 31.80 -3.81
N GLU A 286 -14.29 31.87 -2.74
CA GLU A 286 -15.65 31.32 -2.69
C GLU A 286 -16.56 32.04 -3.69
N LEU A 287 -16.48 33.38 -3.76
CA LEU A 287 -17.18 34.17 -4.77
C LEU A 287 -16.74 33.81 -6.20
N GLU A 288 -15.44 33.62 -6.43
CA GLU A 288 -14.92 33.19 -7.73
C GLU A 288 -15.45 31.81 -8.13
N LEU A 289 -15.46 30.84 -7.20
CA LEU A 289 -16.03 29.51 -7.43
C LEU A 289 -17.52 29.56 -7.76
N VAL A 290 -18.28 30.42 -7.08
CA VAL A 290 -19.70 30.64 -7.40
C VAL A 290 -19.85 31.21 -8.81
N GLN A 291 -19.03 32.20 -9.20
CA GLN A 291 -19.05 32.78 -10.55
C GLN A 291 -18.69 31.74 -11.62
N ILE A 292 -17.64 30.95 -11.40
CA ILE A 292 -17.23 29.87 -12.31
C ILE A 292 -18.37 28.85 -12.42
N GLY A 293 -18.98 28.45 -11.29
CA GLY A 293 -20.12 27.54 -11.28
C GLY A 293 -21.34 28.06 -12.04
N GLN A 294 -21.61 29.37 -11.99
CA GLN A 294 -22.66 30.00 -12.79
C GLN A 294 -22.32 29.95 -14.29
N ARG A 295 -21.08 30.26 -14.68
CA ARG A 295 -20.61 30.18 -16.08
C ARG A 295 -20.69 28.75 -16.62
N THR A 296 -20.29 27.76 -15.83
CA THR A 296 -20.40 26.35 -16.22
C THR A 296 -21.85 25.95 -16.48
N LYS A 297 -22.79 26.36 -15.62
CA LYS A 297 -24.22 26.11 -15.82
C LYS A 297 -24.75 26.79 -17.09
N GLN A 298 -24.35 28.03 -17.34
CA GLN A 298 -24.71 28.74 -18.57
C GLN A 298 -24.21 28.01 -19.82
N CYS A 299 -22.94 27.60 -19.85
CA CYS A 299 -22.39 26.82 -20.97
C CYS A 299 -23.08 25.47 -21.13
N ASP A 300 -23.45 24.79 -20.04
CA ASP A 300 -24.18 23.53 -20.09
C ASP A 300 -25.59 23.71 -20.68
N ASP A 301 -26.28 24.78 -20.32
CA ASP A 301 -27.61 25.10 -20.85
C ASP A 301 -27.53 25.52 -22.32
N GLU A 302 -26.54 26.32 -22.71
CA GLU A 302 -26.24 26.61 -24.12
C GLU A 302 -25.95 25.32 -24.90
N MET A 303 -25.15 24.41 -24.35
CA MET A 303 -24.89 23.12 -24.97
C MET A 303 -26.16 22.28 -25.11
N LYS A 304 -27.07 22.28 -24.12
CA LYS A 304 -28.37 21.60 -24.20
C LYS A 304 -29.26 22.19 -25.29
N THR A 305 -29.20 23.50 -25.54
CA THR A 305 -29.96 24.14 -26.63
C THR A 305 -29.32 23.95 -28.02
N LEU A 306 -28.00 23.90 -28.11
CA LEU A 306 -27.28 23.72 -29.38
C LEU A 306 -27.34 22.27 -29.88
N LYS A 307 -27.26 21.27 -28.99
CA LYS A 307 -27.36 19.85 -29.36
C LYS A 307 -28.56 19.50 -30.26
N PRO A 308 -29.81 19.90 -29.96
CA PRO A 308 -30.95 19.62 -30.83
C PRO A 308 -30.87 20.39 -32.15
N ARG A 309 -30.35 21.63 -32.17
CA ARG A 309 -30.15 22.40 -33.42
C ARG A 309 -29.14 21.72 -34.35
N ILE A 310 -28.02 21.24 -33.80
CA ILE A 310 -27.02 20.47 -34.56
C ILE A 310 -27.62 19.17 -35.09
N LYS A 311 -28.41 18.45 -34.28
CA LYS A 311 -29.13 17.25 -34.74
C LYS A 311 -30.10 17.56 -35.89
N ALA A 312 -30.87 18.65 -35.79
CA ALA A 312 -31.78 19.08 -36.85
C ALA A 312 -31.03 19.44 -38.14
N SER A 313 -29.94 20.20 -38.03
CA SER A 313 -29.09 20.56 -39.18
C SER A 313 -28.46 19.32 -39.83
N LYS A 314 -27.98 18.36 -39.04
CA LYS A 314 -27.45 17.09 -39.53
C LYS A 314 -28.50 16.31 -40.33
N ILE A 315 -29.73 16.23 -39.84
CA ILE A 315 -30.85 15.59 -40.57
C ILE A 315 -31.10 16.30 -41.90
N SER A 316 -31.09 17.64 -41.93
CA SER A 316 -31.23 18.40 -43.18
C SER A 316 -30.09 18.13 -44.17
N ILE A 317 -28.84 18.08 -43.70
CA ILE A 317 -27.68 17.75 -44.53
C ILE A 317 -27.80 16.33 -45.11
N GLU A 318 -28.21 15.35 -44.31
CA GLU A 318 -28.43 13.97 -44.77
C GLU A 318 -29.55 13.92 -45.83
N ARG A 319 -30.63 14.69 -45.67
CA ARG A 319 -31.68 14.84 -46.69
C ARG A 319 -31.13 15.42 -47.99
N TYR A 320 -30.38 16.53 -47.94
CA TYR A 320 -29.79 17.16 -49.13
C TYR A 320 -28.74 16.26 -49.81
N SER A 321 -27.95 15.53 -49.02
CA SER A 321 -27.01 14.53 -49.54
C SER A 321 -27.75 13.41 -50.28
N ASN A 322 -28.87 12.92 -49.75
CA ASN A 322 -29.66 11.89 -50.41
C ASN A 322 -30.33 12.41 -51.69
N THR A 323 -30.85 13.64 -51.70
CA THR A 323 -31.41 14.25 -52.92
C THR A 323 -30.31 14.48 -53.97
N ALA A 324 -29.11 14.91 -53.57
CA ALA A 324 -27.98 15.06 -54.49
C ALA A 324 -27.55 13.71 -55.08
N LYS A 325 -27.54 12.63 -54.29
CA LYS A 325 -27.28 11.27 -54.80
C LYS A 325 -28.37 10.80 -55.77
N GLN A 326 -29.64 11.11 -55.51
CA GLN A 326 -30.73 10.81 -56.44
C GLN A 326 -30.56 11.56 -57.76
N LEU A 327 -30.30 12.87 -57.71
CA LEU A 327 -30.04 13.67 -58.90
C LEU A 327 -28.82 13.16 -59.70
N ARG A 328 -27.75 12.73 -59.02
CA ARG A 328 -26.60 12.11 -59.69
C ARG A 328 -26.96 10.79 -60.37
N ARG A 329 -27.74 9.92 -59.72
CA ARG A 329 -28.23 8.69 -60.34
C ARG A 329 -29.15 8.96 -61.54
N GLU A 330 -30.04 9.93 -61.41
CA GLU A 330 -30.88 10.37 -62.54
C GLU A 330 -30.03 10.92 -63.69
N GLN A 331 -28.95 11.64 -63.38
CA GLN A 331 -28.00 12.12 -64.38
C GLN A 331 -27.26 10.95 -65.04
N GLU A 332 -26.70 10.03 -64.27
CA GLU A 332 -26.03 8.81 -64.77
C GLU A 332 -26.99 7.97 -65.64
N GLU A 333 -28.28 7.89 -65.28
CA GLU A 333 -29.30 7.24 -66.09
C GLU A 333 -29.62 7.99 -67.39
N ARG A 334 -29.58 9.33 -67.40
CA ARG A 334 -29.73 10.14 -68.61
C ARG A 334 -28.52 9.98 -69.54
N ASP A 335 -27.33 10.01 -68.97
CA ASP A 335 -26.07 9.79 -69.69
C ASP A 335 -26.03 8.38 -70.29
N ALA A 336 -26.44 7.35 -69.53
CA ALA A 336 -26.52 5.97 -70.01
C ALA A 336 -27.60 5.75 -71.09
N LYS A 337 -28.67 6.56 -71.10
CA LYS A 337 -29.71 6.53 -72.14
C LYS A 337 -29.30 7.29 -73.41
N GLY A 338 -28.12 7.90 -73.45
CA GLY A 338 -27.62 8.61 -74.63
C GLY A 338 -28.46 9.82 -75.02
N VAL A 339 -29.31 10.32 -74.12
CA VAL A 339 -30.04 11.59 -74.28
C VAL A 339 -29.13 12.71 -73.76
N GLN A 340 -27.88 12.72 -74.22
CA GLN A 340 -27.01 13.86 -74.08
C GLN A 340 -27.40 14.84 -75.18
N ASP A 341 -27.90 16.00 -74.79
CA ASP A 341 -28.05 17.10 -75.73
C ASP A 341 -26.63 17.58 -76.08
N GLU A 342 -26.01 16.96 -77.10
CA GLU A 342 -24.65 17.28 -77.54
C GLU A 342 -24.46 18.79 -77.78
N ARG A 343 -25.54 19.50 -78.12
CA ARG A 343 -25.53 20.95 -78.30
C ARG A 343 -25.37 21.69 -76.98
N ALA A 344 -26.02 21.22 -75.92
CA ALA A 344 -25.88 21.79 -74.58
C ALA A 344 -24.49 21.51 -74.02
N GLU A 345 -23.92 20.31 -74.24
CA GLU A 345 -22.57 19.96 -73.80
C GLU A 345 -21.50 20.78 -74.52
N LYS A 346 -21.56 20.86 -75.86
CA LYS A 346 -20.69 21.75 -76.64
C LYS A 346 -20.86 23.21 -76.25
N GLY A 347 -22.07 23.61 -75.85
CA GLY A 347 -22.36 24.94 -75.32
C GLY A 347 -21.70 25.21 -73.98
N CYS A 348 -21.79 24.28 -73.02
CA CYS A 348 -21.13 24.37 -71.73
C CYS A 348 -19.61 24.34 -71.87
N GLU A 349 -19.07 23.46 -72.71
CA GLU A 349 -17.63 23.39 -73.01
C GLU A 349 -17.13 24.70 -73.65
N TRP A 350 -17.90 25.27 -74.58
CA TRP A 350 -17.59 26.57 -75.15
C TRP A 350 -17.65 27.68 -74.09
N ILE A 351 -18.64 27.68 -73.19
CA ILE A 351 -18.72 28.66 -72.10
C ILE A 351 -17.56 28.49 -71.13
N ASP A 352 -17.17 27.27 -70.77
CA ASP A 352 -16.07 27.01 -69.83
C ASP A 352 -14.72 27.38 -70.43
N THR A 353 -14.47 27.03 -71.70
CA THR A 353 -13.26 27.42 -72.43
C THR A 353 -13.19 28.93 -72.61
N THR A 354 -14.31 29.57 -72.96
CA THR A 354 -14.40 31.02 -73.12
C THR A 354 -14.26 31.74 -71.78
N ALA A 355 -14.86 31.25 -70.71
CA ALA A 355 -14.71 31.78 -69.35
C ALA A 355 -13.27 31.65 -68.84
N THR A 356 -12.61 30.52 -69.12
CA THR A 356 -11.19 30.31 -68.78
C THR A 356 -10.29 31.26 -69.55
N LEU A 357 -10.54 31.45 -70.84
CA LEU A 357 -9.83 32.44 -71.68
C LEU A 357 -10.03 33.85 -71.13
N TYR A 358 -11.26 34.24 -70.79
CA TYR A 358 -11.55 35.55 -70.21
C TYR A 358 -10.91 35.75 -68.84
N LYS A 359 -10.92 34.72 -67.97
CA LYS A 359 -10.23 34.76 -66.67
C LYS A 359 -8.73 35.00 -66.85
N SER A 360 -8.09 34.25 -67.76
CA SER A 360 -6.68 34.40 -68.10
C SER A 360 -6.37 35.79 -68.67
N LEU A 361 -7.16 36.26 -69.65
CA LEU A 361 -6.97 37.56 -70.29
C LEU A 361 -7.16 38.73 -69.32
N LEU A 362 -8.08 38.59 -68.36
CA LEU A 362 -8.36 39.60 -67.33
C LEU A 362 -7.45 39.46 -66.09
N GLY A 363 -6.57 38.45 -66.03
CA GLY A 363 -5.72 38.20 -64.85
C GLY A 363 -6.51 37.77 -63.60
N ILE A 364 -7.75 37.31 -63.79
CA ILE A 364 -8.63 36.86 -62.71
C ILE A 364 -8.30 35.40 -62.39
N HIS A 365 -7.75 35.17 -61.21
CA HIS A 365 -7.46 33.82 -60.73
C HIS A 365 -8.73 33.14 -60.23
N ASN A 366 -9.58 33.90 -59.54
CA ASN A 366 -10.79 33.39 -58.95
C ASN A 366 -11.87 34.46 -58.92
N ALA A 367 -13.12 34.05 -59.13
CA ALA A 367 -14.28 34.93 -59.03
C ALA A 367 -15.41 34.13 -58.38
N TYR A 368 -15.91 34.63 -57.26
CA TYR A 368 -17.02 33.99 -56.54
C TYR A 368 -17.97 35.01 -55.96
N ALA A 369 -19.23 34.63 -55.88
CA ALA A 369 -20.27 35.41 -55.22
C ALA A 369 -20.36 35.02 -53.74
N VAL A 370 -20.51 36.02 -52.89
CA VAL A 370 -20.71 35.85 -51.44
C VAL A 370 -22.17 36.20 -51.13
N GLY A 371 -22.86 35.29 -50.46
CA GLY A 371 -24.26 35.45 -50.03
C GLY A 371 -25.29 34.73 -50.91
N SER A 372 -26.52 34.62 -50.40
CA SER A 372 -27.71 34.15 -51.13
C SER A 372 -28.93 34.98 -50.68
N PRO A 373 -29.42 35.96 -51.47
CA PRO A 373 -28.93 36.41 -52.79
C PRO A 373 -27.49 36.96 -52.74
N PRO A 374 -26.76 37.00 -53.87
CA PRO A 374 -25.37 37.44 -53.91
C PRO A 374 -25.27 38.91 -53.48
N SER A 375 -24.73 39.15 -52.28
CA SER A 375 -24.54 40.48 -51.71
C SER A 375 -23.19 41.10 -52.09
N ALA A 376 -22.24 40.27 -52.52
CA ALA A 376 -20.96 40.75 -53.02
C ALA A 376 -20.36 39.80 -54.06
N LEU A 377 -19.59 40.36 -55.00
CA LEU A 377 -18.74 39.65 -55.95
C LEU A 377 -17.28 39.90 -55.59
N VAL A 378 -16.54 38.83 -55.31
CA VAL A 378 -15.12 38.90 -54.98
C VAL A 378 -14.30 38.39 -56.15
N PHE A 379 -13.40 39.22 -56.64
CA PHE A 379 -12.45 38.90 -57.70
C PHE A 379 -11.04 38.86 -57.11
N GLU A 380 -10.30 37.77 -57.34
CA GLU A 380 -8.90 37.61 -56.93
C GLU A 380 -8.00 37.81 -58.16
N TYR A 381 -7.08 38.78 -58.09
CA TYR A 381 -6.15 39.15 -59.15
C TYR A 381 -4.71 38.87 -58.74
N GLY A 382 -3.87 38.59 -59.73
CA GLY A 382 -2.42 38.52 -59.56
C GLY A 382 -1.72 38.20 -60.87
N SER A 383 -0.39 38.30 -60.86
CA SER A 383 0.45 37.77 -61.94
C SER A 383 0.18 36.27 -62.13
N ALA A 384 0.38 35.76 -63.35
CA ALA A 384 0.23 34.32 -63.65
C ALA A 384 1.12 33.40 -62.78
N GLN A 385 2.14 33.96 -62.13
CA GLN A 385 3.04 33.26 -61.20
C GLN A 385 2.82 33.66 -59.72
N ALA A 386 1.81 34.47 -59.40
CA ALA A 386 1.58 34.94 -58.04
C ALA A 386 1.18 33.78 -57.12
N GLU A 387 1.86 33.64 -55.99
CA GLU A 387 1.43 32.73 -54.93
C GLU A 387 0.17 33.26 -54.23
N LYS A 388 -0.55 32.38 -53.53
CA LYS A 388 -1.85 32.70 -52.91
C LYS A 388 -1.82 33.89 -51.93
N GLY A 389 -0.64 34.28 -51.45
CA GLY A 389 -0.43 35.46 -50.59
C GLY A 389 -0.30 36.79 -51.32
N ASP A 390 0.09 36.77 -52.59
CA ASP A 390 0.28 37.97 -53.42
C ASP A 390 -0.98 38.33 -54.23
N LEU A 391 -2.04 37.53 -54.10
CA LEU A 391 -3.32 37.77 -54.74
C LEU A 391 -4.05 38.92 -54.05
N ARG A 392 -4.38 39.96 -54.82
CA ARG A 392 -5.22 41.07 -54.35
C ARG A 392 -6.69 40.76 -54.62
N ARG A 393 -7.57 41.22 -53.74
CA ARG A 393 -9.01 40.94 -53.85
C ARG A 393 -9.80 42.22 -54.04
N LEU A 394 -10.58 42.31 -55.12
CA LEU A 394 -11.59 43.35 -55.29
C LEU A 394 -12.93 42.78 -54.83
N ASN A 395 -13.58 43.48 -53.91
CA ASN A 395 -14.92 43.18 -53.44
C ASN A 395 -15.90 44.21 -54.00
N VAL A 396 -16.75 43.77 -54.93
CA VAL A 396 -17.83 44.57 -55.49
C VAL A 396 -19.10 44.29 -54.70
N GLU A 397 -19.64 45.29 -54.03
CA GLU A 397 -20.87 45.19 -53.25
C GLU A 397 -22.08 45.29 -54.16
N MET A 398 -22.99 44.33 -54.01
CA MET A 398 -24.18 44.20 -54.84
C MET A 398 -25.41 44.53 -54.00
N GLY A 399 -26.27 45.41 -54.53
CA GLY A 399 -27.56 45.72 -53.94
C GLY A 399 -28.55 44.57 -54.10
N PRO A 400 -29.71 44.64 -53.41
CA PRO A 400 -30.75 43.61 -53.52
C PRO A 400 -31.28 43.43 -54.95
N ASP A 401 -31.14 44.47 -55.80
CA ASP A 401 -31.55 44.46 -57.20
C ASP A 401 -30.51 43.84 -58.14
N GLY A 402 -29.38 43.35 -57.61
CA GLY A 402 -28.26 42.83 -58.41
C GLY A 402 -27.46 43.91 -59.13
N LYS A 403 -27.61 45.18 -58.74
CA LYS A 403 -26.81 46.31 -59.22
C LYS A 403 -25.61 46.54 -58.32
N MET A 404 -24.51 47.01 -58.88
CA MET A 404 -23.34 47.44 -58.13
C MET A 404 -23.70 48.67 -57.31
N VAL A 405 -23.42 48.61 -56.01
CA VAL A 405 -23.60 49.73 -55.05
C VAL A 405 -22.27 50.40 -54.75
N ASP A 406 -21.22 49.59 -54.57
CA ASP A 406 -19.88 50.07 -54.23
C ASP A 406 -18.83 49.01 -54.63
N ALA A 407 -17.55 49.37 -54.62
CA ALA A 407 -16.47 48.39 -54.71
C ALA A 407 -15.23 48.83 -53.93
N LYS A 408 -14.56 47.87 -53.30
CA LYS A 408 -13.37 48.10 -52.47
C LYS A 408 -12.32 47.03 -52.65
N ILE A 409 -11.05 47.42 -52.58
CA ILE A 409 -9.94 46.47 -52.55
C ILE A 409 -9.77 45.97 -51.12
N LEU A 410 -9.91 44.66 -50.90
CA LEU A 410 -9.67 44.06 -49.59
C LEU A 410 -8.16 43.99 -49.34
N ALA A 411 -7.75 44.33 -48.11
CA ALA A 411 -6.37 44.30 -47.65
C ALA A 411 -5.38 45.29 -48.31
N SER A 412 -5.89 46.29 -49.06
CA SER A 412 -5.10 47.46 -49.48
C SER A 412 -5.71 48.75 -48.96
N SER A 413 -4.88 49.76 -48.68
CA SER A 413 -5.30 51.13 -48.37
C SER A 413 -5.49 51.99 -49.63
N ASP A 414 -5.39 51.37 -50.81
CA ASP A 414 -5.55 52.05 -52.09
C ASP A 414 -7.01 52.49 -52.30
N ASP A 415 -7.21 53.79 -52.51
CA ASP A 415 -8.53 54.36 -52.80
C ASP A 415 -8.86 54.21 -54.30
N ILE A 416 -10.03 53.60 -54.58
CA ILE A 416 -10.58 53.41 -55.92
C ILE A 416 -11.93 54.11 -56.10
N SER A 417 -12.33 54.97 -55.16
CA SER A 417 -13.66 55.60 -55.15
C SER A 417 -13.94 56.40 -56.42
N ASP A 418 -12.91 57.00 -57.02
CA ASP A 418 -12.99 57.75 -58.27
C ASP A 418 -13.37 56.86 -59.48
N ILE A 419 -12.72 55.70 -59.61
CA ILE A 419 -13.02 54.71 -60.66
C ILE A 419 -14.40 54.09 -60.42
N VAL A 420 -14.70 53.74 -59.17
CA VAL A 420 -16.00 53.17 -58.79
C VAL A 420 -17.12 54.14 -59.14
N GLN A 421 -16.98 55.43 -58.82
CA GLN A 421 -17.99 56.45 -59.12
C GLN A 421 -18.17 56.65 -60.64
N ALA A 422 -17.10 56.56 -61.43
CA ALA A 422 -17.17 56.64 -62.89
C ALA A 422 -17.98 55.49 -63.51
N HIS A 423 -17.85 54.27 -62.98
CA HIS A 423 -18.54 53.06 -63.48
C HIS A 423 -19.87 52.74 -62.77
N LEU A 424 -20.18 53.43 -61.67
CA LEU A 424 -21.45 53.23 -60.96
C LEU A 424 -22.66 53.66 -61.81
N ALA A 425 -22.50 54.68 -62.65
CA ALA A 425 -23.56 55.17 -63.54
C ALA A 425 -23.83 54.21 -64.71
N SER A 426 -22.79 53.59 -65.27
CA SER A 426 -22.90 52.63 -66.37
C SER A 426 -23.21 51.21 -65.91
N GLN A 427 -22.98 50.90 -64.63
CA GLN A 427 -23.08 49.55 -64.06
C GLN A 427 -22.17 48.53 -64.77
N ASP A 428 -21.06 49.00 -65.35
CA ASP A 428 -20.11 48.17 -66.08
C ASP A 428 -19.01 47.63 -65.14
N VAL A 429 -19.31 46.52 -64.47
CA VAL A 429 -18.35 45.82 -63.58
C VAL A 429 -17.11 45.37 -64.36
N ARG A 430 -17.23 45.06 -65.65
CA ARG A 430 -16.08 44.61 -66.45
C ARG A 430 -15.11 45.76 -66.68
N ALA A 431 -15.61 46.93 -67.06
CA ALA A 431 -14.77 48.11 -67.26
C ALA A 431 -14.10 48.53 -65.94
N LEU A 432 -14.84 48.52 -64.82
CA LEU A 432 -14.30 48.74 -63.49
C LEU A 432 -13.12 47.80 -63.18
N VAL A 433 -13.31 46.49 -63.38
CA VAL A 433 -12.27 45.49 -63.14
C VAL A 433 -11.02 45.75 -63.99
N GLN A 434 -11.19 46.13 -65.26
CA GLN A 434 -10.07 46.41 -66.15
C GLN A 434 -9.31 47.67 -65.73
N GLU A 435 -10.01 48.74 -65.35
CA GLU A 435 -9.39 50.00 -64.96
C GLU A 435 -8.67 49.90 -63.61
N VAL A 436 -9.25 49.18 -62.66
CA VAL A 436 -8.57 48.85 -61.40
C VAL A 436 -7.29 48.06 -61.70
N ARG A 437 -7.36 47.06 -62.58
CA ARG A 437 -6.17 46.28 -62.97
C ARG A 437 -5.08 47.14 -63.62
N THR A 438 -5.43 48.00 -64.58
CA THR A 438 -4.45 48.84 -65.29
C THR A 438 -3.80 49.87 -64.37
N ARG A 439 -4.57 50.47 -63.45
CA ARG A 439 -4.08 51.48 -62.50
C ARG A 439 -3.00 50.94 -61.58
N PHE A 440 -3.15 49.70 -61.11
CA PHE A 440 -2.22 49.10 -60.17
C PHE A 440 -1.21 48.15 -60.82
N GLY A 441 -1.22 48.02 -62.16
CA GLY A 441 -0.24 47.26 -62.93
C GLY A 441 -0.27 45.76 -62.68
N TRP A 442 -1.46 45.19 -62.51
CA TRP A 442 -1.67 43.77 -62.13
C TRP A 442 -1.74 42.80 -63.31
#